data_AF-A0A847ME83-F1
#
_entry.id   AF-A0A847ME83-F1
#
_cell.length_a   1.000
_cell.length_b   1.000
_cell.length_c   1.000
_cell.angle_alpha   90.00
_cell.angle_beta   90.00
_cell.angle_gamma   90.00
#
_symmetry.space_group_name_H-M   'P 1'
#
loop_
_entity.id
_entity.type
_entity.pdbx_description
1 polymer ?
#
loop_
_entity_poly.entity_id
_entity_poly.type
_entity_poly.pdbx_seq_one_letter_code
_entity_poly.pdbx_strand_id
1 'polypeptide(L)'
;MAEKIYLNIIWHMHQPYYYDFSKGIFTLPWVRTHATKDYLYMAKLAEKFPQVHMTFNFTPSLLKQLDLYVQGKTDLVWKHFKKTAKGLSLEEKEYILTQFSLAPSKIQTRHFPFYENLREKAKHNFSDLSDQDWLDFQVLYQLLWFDPITIKDNPDLNALIKRGKGYTEEDKTIIQRVTQQVIAEIIPMYKKLLDKGQIETSTSPLYHPIIPLLIDNWIASESSPGIQLPKYRFQYYQDAQVQIQKAKEVAERIWETEIRGIWPSEGSVSSATVLCFANHGFSWTATGEEVLFHTLGLPIVRDQNGLLNHGEKLYQPWFFSQEKKNIVIFFRDRHLSDLIGFAYQHFTSNEAVKDLISNLERIMNRLPKDSDPIITIILDGENAWEYYNNNGFDFLSGLYEALSQHSRIISTTPSEYLTQARQKSILNGLKPGSWIYGSFNTWIGHEEKNWAWDQLFLVRKRLDEKEKELNGERKQEILNILYQAEGSDWFWWLGSDNPSLQKEDFRKQFIFLLRTICDAIGEKYPGEGLECLRMK
;
A
#
# COMPACT_ATOMS: atom_id res chain seq x y z
N MET A 1 -11.95 -33.82 -7.49
CA MET A 1 -11.58 -32.49 -8.00
C MET A 1 -12.81 -31.63 -8.05
N ALA A 2 -12.70 -30.38 -7.58
CA ALA A 2 -13.75 -29.39 -7.70
C ALA A 2 -14.07 -29.13 -9.18
N GLU A 3 -15.33 -28.90 -9.53
CA GLU A 3 -15.73 -28.66 -10.91
C GLU A 3 -15.22 -27.31 -11.43
N LYS A 4 -15.13 -26.31 -10.55
CA LYS A 4 -14.54 -24.99 -10.78
C LYS A 4 -13.91 -24.45 -9.49
N ILE A 5 -13.12 -23.39 -9.61
CA ILE A 5 -12.65 -22.57 -8.50
C ILE A 5 -12.94 -21.10 -8.77
N TYR A 6 -13.09 -20.34 -7.70
CA TYR A 6 -13.18 -18.89 -7.75
C TYR A 6 -11.84 -18.26 -7.39
N LEU A 7 -11.47 -17.20 -8.09
CA LEU A 7 -10.24 -16.46 -7.84
C LEU A 7 -10.59 -15.03 -7.41
N ASN A 8 -10.28 -14.71 -6.16
CA ASN A 8 -10.43 -13.39 -5.58
C ASN A 8 -9.07 -12.69 -5.57
N ILE A 9 -8.88 -11.73 -6.48
CA ILE A 9 -7.66 -10.91 -6.54
C ILE A 9 -7.94 -9.57 -5.86
N ILE A 10 -7.11 -9.20 -4.89
CA ILE A 10 -7.18 -7.91 -4.19
C ILE A 10 -5.87 -7.18 -4.37
N TRP A 11 -5.92 -6.02 -5.05
CA TRP A 11 -4.79 -5.11 -5.19
C TRP A 11 -4.86 -4.02 -4.11
N HIS A 12 -3.86 -3.94 -3.24
CA HIS A 12 -3.79 -2.97 -2.16
C HIS A 12 -3.00 -1.72 -2.56
N MET A 13 -3.67 -0.57 -2.63
CA MET A 13 -3.07 0.71 -3.00
C MET A 13 -2.87 1.59 -1.76
N HIS A 14 -1.62 1.83 -1.40
CA HIS A 14 -1.30 2.59 -0.19
C HIS A 14 -0.17 3.58 -0.40
N GLN A 15 -0.30 4.74 0.26
CA GLN A 15 0.84 5.62 0.51
C GLN A 15 0.72 6.20 1.92
N PRO A 16 1.84 6.33 2.65
CA PRO A 16 1.91 7.12 3.86
C PRO A 16 1.44 8.55 3.62
N TYR A 17 1.06 9.24 4.70
CA TYR A 17 0.59 10.62 4.58
C TYR A 17 1.77 11.61 4.56
N TYR A 18 2.10 12.14 3.39
CA TYR A 18 3.26 13.00 3.14
C TYR A 18 2.97 14.50 3.13
N TYR A 19 1.70 14.91 3.15
CA TYR A 19 1.35 16.33 3.05
C TYR A 19 1.60 17.08 4.35
N ASP A 20 2.55 18.02 4.34
CA ASP A 20 2.80 18.93 5.44
C ASP A 20 1.91 20.17 5.30
N PHE A 21 0.81 20.19 6.06
CA PHE A 21 -0.15 21.30 6.06
C PHE A 21 0.47 22.65 6.48
N SER A 22 1.49 22.64 7.34
CA SER A 22 2.13 23.88 7.81
C SER A 22 2.95 24.56 6.71
N LYS A 23 3.48 23.77 5.77
CA LYS A 23 4.27 24.25 4.62
C LYS A 23 3.48 24.28 3.32
N GLY A 24 2.30 23.66 3.31
CA GLY A 24 1.45 23.53 2.13
C GLY A 24 2.04 22.65 1.02
N ILE A 25 2.94 21.72 1.34
CA ILE A 25 3.72 20.94 0.37
C ILE A 25 3.85 19.47 0.78
N PHE A 26 3.89 18.56 -0.18
CA PHE A 26 4.27 17.16 0.09
C PHE A 26 5.79 17.04 0.27
N THR A 27 6.21 16.36 1.33
CA THR A 27 7.63 16.16 1.65
C THR A 27 8.30 15.15 0.71
N LEU A 28 7.52 14.18 0.21
CA LEU A 28 7.98 13.10 -0.67
C LEU A 28 7.07 12.99 -1.92
N PRO A 29 7.59 12.53 -3.06
CA PRO A 29 6.87 12.54 -4.33
C PRO A 29 5.98 11.32 -4.57
N TRP A 30 6.00 10.33 -3.66
CA TRP A 30 5.56 8.97 -3.92
C TRP A 30 4.10 8.86 -4.37
N VAL A 31 3.20 9.65 -3.79
CA VAL A 31 1.81 9.73 -4.24
C VAL A 31 1.72 10.11 -5.73
N ARG A 32 2.46 11.14 -6.17
CA ARG A 32 2.44 11.59 -7.57
C ARG A 32 3.10 10.58 -8.50
N THR A 33 4.23 10.02 -8.10
CA THR A 33 5.00 9.11 -8.96
C THR A 33 4.31 7.77 -9.15
N HIS A 34 3.69 7.22 -8.08
CA HIS A 34 2.85 6.03 -8.20
C HIS A 34 1.51 6.32 -8.90
N ALA A 35 0.98 7.54 -8.80
CA ALA A 35 -0.20 7.92 -9.58
C ALA A 35 0.03 7.83 -11.09
N THR A 36 1.22 8.22 -11.59
CA THR A 36 1.56 8.13 -13.02
C THR A 36 1.99 6.74 -13.48
N LYS A 37 2.32 5.84 -12.53
CA LYS A 37 2.87 4.51 -12.81
C LYS A 37 1.85 3.37 -12.61
N ASP A 38 1.03 3.46 -11.57
CA ASP A 38 0.34 2.28 -11.03
C ASP A 38 -1.19 2.44 -11.01
N TYR A 39 -1.70 3.52 -10.41
CA TYR A 39 -3.13 3.59 -10.07
C TYR A 39 -4.08 3.65 -11.27
N LEU A 40 -3.88 4.60 -12.20
CA LEU A 40 -4.71 4.68 -13.40
C LEU A 40 -4.44 3.52 -14.36
N TYR A 41 -3.16 3.14 -14.45
CA TYR A 41 -2.66 2.07 -15.29
C TYR A 41 -3.41 0.75 -15.06
N MET A 42 -3.53 0.32 -13.80
CA MET A 42 -4.19 -0.94 -13.47
C MET A 42 -5.70 -0.92 -13.77
N ALA A 43 -6.37 0.22 -13.56
CA ALA A 43 -7.77 0.37 -13.93
C ALA A 43 -7.98 0.33 -15.46
N LYS A 44 -7.15 1.03 -16.23
CA LYS A 44 -7.18 1.00 -17.70
C LYS A 44 -6.87 -0.38 -18.26
N LEU A 45 -6.01 -1.14 -17.58
CA LEU A 45 -5.74 -2.52 -17.96
C LEU A 45 -6.93 -3.43 -17.66
N ALA A 46 -7.52 -3.32 -16.46
CA ALA A 46 -8.72 -4.07 -16.09
C ALA A 46 -9.88 -3.82 -17.07
N GLU A 47 -10.12 -2.57 -17.49
CA GLU A 47 -11.18 -2.24 -18.45
C GLU A 47 -11.13 -3.06 -19.75
N LYS A 48 -9.94 -3.46 -20.20
CA LYS A 48 -9.77 -4.23 -21.43
C LYS A 48 -10.26 -5.68 -21.31
N PHE A 49 -10.48 -6.17 -20.09
CA PHE A 49 -10.87 -7.54 -19.78
C PHE A 49 -12.14 -7.57 -18.91
N PRO A 50 -13.32 -7.22 -19.47
CA PRO A 50 -14.55 -7.07 -18.70
C PRO A 50 -15.02 -8.33 -17.97
N GLN A 51 -14.57 -9.51 -18.40
CA GLN A 51 -14.88 -10.80 -17.76
C GLN A 51 -14.01 -11.08 -16.51
N VAL A 52 -12.95 -10.29 -16.29
CA VAL A 52 -12.05 -10.45 -15.15
C VAL A 52 -12.49 -9.50 -14.05
N HIS A 53 -13.01 -10.09 -12.97
CA HIS A 53 -13.51 -9.39 -11.80
C HIS A 53 -12.47 -9.38 -10.68
N MET A 54 -12.27 -8.24 -10.03
CA MET A 54 -11.24 -8.08 -8.99
C MET A 54 -11.58 -6.96 -8.02
N THR A 55 -10.87 -6.93 -6.90
CA THR A 55 -11.03 -5.87 -5.89
C THR A 55 -9.82 -4.93 -5.90
N PHE A 56 -10.09 -3.64 -5.85
CA PHE A 56 -9.07 -2.63 -5.58
C PHE A 56 -9.30 -2.06 -4.18
N ASN A 57 -8.33 -2.22 -3.31
CA ASN A 57 -8.33 -1.58 -2.01
C ASN A 57 -7.60 -0.24 -2.11
N PHE A 58 -8.24 0.83 -1.65
CA PHE A 58 -7.60 2.14 -1.54
C PHE A 58 -7.59 2.61 -0.10
N THR A 59 -6.40 2.94 0.41
CA THR A 59 -6.31 3.57 1.71
C THR A 59 -6.89 4.99 1.67
N PRO A 60 -7.67 5.43 2.68
CA PRO A 60 -8.19 6.78 2.74
C PRO A 60 -7.10 7.86 2.75
N SER A 61 -5.93 7.57 3.34
CA SER A 61 -4.76 8.45 3.30
C SER A 61 -4.30 8.72 1.88
N LEU A 62 -4.23 7.70 1.01
CA LEU A 62 -3.90 7.85 -0.40
C LEU A 62 -4.96 8.68 -1.13
N LEU A 63 -6.24 8.35 -0.96
CA LEU A 63 -7.34 9.05 -1.66
C LEU A 63 -7.38 10.55 -1.33
N LYS A 64 -7.19 10.91 -0.05
CA LYS A 64 -7.10 12.32 0.37
C LYS A 64 -5.93 13.04 -0.30
N GLN A 65 -4.79 12.38 -0.47
CA GLN A 65 -3.60 12.98 -1.08
C GLN A 65 -3.74 13.14 -2.59
N LEU A 66 -4.39 12.20 -3.28
CA LEU A 66 -4.73 12.34 -4.69
C LEU A 66 -5.64 13.55 -4.94
N ASP A 67 -6.66 13.75 -4.09
CA ASP A 67 -7.54 14.92 -4.14
C ASP A 67 -6.77 16.24 -3.95
N LEU A 68 -5.80 16.28 -3.02
CA LEU A 68 -4.91 17.45 -2.87
C LEU A 68 -4.09 17.74 -4.15
N TYR A 69 -3.59 16.72 -4.84
CA TYR A 69 -2.91 16.91 -6.12
C TYR A 69 -3.85 17.44 -7.22
N VAL A 70 -5.09 16.95 -7.29
CA VAL A 70 -6.11 17.47 -8.21
C VAL A 70 -6.39 18.96 -7.93
N GLN A 71 -6.39 19.36 -6.66
CA GLN A 71 -6.52 20.75 -6.22
C GLN A 71 -5.26 21.61 -6.46
N GLY A 72 -4.23 21.07 -7.09
CA GLY A 72 -3.02 21.81 -7.48
C GLY A 72 -1.93 21.88 -6.40
N LYS A 73 -2.01 21.06 -5.33
CA LYS A 73 -0.88 20.90 -4.41
C LYS A 73 0.28 20.20 -5.12
N THR A 74 1.49 20.39 -4.59
CA THR A 74 2.74 19.91 -5.20
C THR A 74 3.66 19.27 -4.16
N ASP A 75 4.59 18.43 -4.60
CA ASP A 75 5.72 17.94 -3.81
C ASP A 75 7.00 18.74 -4.06
N LEU A 76 7.97 18.57 -3.15
CA LEU A 76 9.29 19.17 -3.24
C LEU A 76 10.04 18.76 -4.51
N VAL A 77 9.98 17.50 -4.92
CA VAL A 77 10.64 17.01 -6.14
C VAL A 77 10.07 17.70 -7.38
N TRP A 78 8.75 17.80 -7.47
CA TRP A 78 8.08 18.51 -8.57
C TRP A 78 8.40 20.00 -8.60
N LYS A 79 8.52 20.64 -7.43
CA LYS A 79 8.95 22.05 -7.33
C LYS A 79 10.35 22.25 -7.92
N HIS A 80 11.27 21.31 -7.69
CA HIS A 80 12.61 21.36 -8.26
C HIS A 80 12.62 21.01 -9.75
N PHE A 81 11.78 20.08 -10.20
CA PHE A 81 11.59 19.78 -11.62
C PHE A 81 11.16 21.02 -12.42
N LYS A 82 10.25 21.84 -11.87
CA LYS A 82 9.74 23.04 -12.54
C LYS A 82 10.72 24.21 -12.61
N LYS A 83 11.83 24.18 -11.87
CA LYS A 83 12.85 25.24 -11.93
C LYS A 83 13.65 25.12 -13.23
N THR A 84 14.03 26.26 -13.79
CA THR A 84 14.92 26.30 -14.95
C THR A 84 16.30 25.80 -14.55
N ALA A 85 16.91 24.93 -15.37
CA ALA A 85 18.15 24.26 -15.00
C ALA A 85 19.31 25.26 -14.81
N LYS A 86 19.37 26.30 -15.65
CA LYS A 86 20.32 27.41 -15.55
C LYS A 86 20.20 28.23 -14.26
N GLY A 87 19.02 28.22 -13.63
CA GLY A 87 18.74 28.98 -12.42
C GLY A 87 18.97 28.21 -11.12
N LEU A 88 19.42 26.95 -11.19
CA LEU A 88 19.57 26.10 -10.02
C LEU A 88 20.72 26.55 -9.12
N SER A 89 20.42 26.74 -7.83
CA SER A 89 21.43 26.97 -6.80
C SER A 89 22.23 25.68 -6.50
N LEU A 90 23.32 25.81 -5.74
CA LEU A 90 24.12 24.67 -5.29
C LEU A 90 23.28 23.68 -4.46
N GLU A 91 22.53 24.20 -3.48
CA GLU A 91 21.65 23.42 -2.60
C GLU A 91 20.56 22.69 -3.39
N GLU A 92 20.02 23.32 -4.44
CA GLU A 92 19.00 22.72 -5.30
C GLU A 92 19.56 21.60 -6.18
N LYS A 93 20.80 21.76 -6.68
CA LYS A 93 21.53 20.72 -7.41
C LYS A 93 21.78 19.50 -6.53
N GLU A 94 22.20 19.73 -5.28
CA GLU A 94 22.38 18.67 -4.28
C GLU A 94 21.06 17.94 -3.98
N TYR A 95 19.98 18.69 -3.75
CA TYR A 95 18.65 18.12 -3.53
C TYR A 95 18.18 17.27 -4.72
N ILE A 96 18.31 17.79 -5.95
CA ILE A 96 17.96 17.06 -7.17
C ILE A 96 18.78 15.78 -7.25
N LEU A 97 20.09 15.85 -7.05
CA LEU A 97 20.95 14.66 -7.11
C LEU A 97 20.50 13.58 -6.11
N THR A 98 20.20 13.94 -4.87
CA THR A 98 19.75 12.98 -3.86
C THR A 98 18.39 12.39 -4.22
N GLN A 99 17.39 13.23 -4.52
CA GLN A 99 16.00 12.79 -4.63
C GLN A 99 15.66 12.22 -6.01
N PHE A 100 16.22 12.80 -7.08
CA PHE A 100 16.00 12.31 -8.45
C PHE A 100 16.83 11.06 -8.74
N SER A 101 17.72 10.65 -7.82
CA SER A 101 18.41 9.36 -7.89
C SER A 101 17.60 8.19 -7.32
N LEU A 102 16.48 8.47 -6.63
CA LEU A 102 15.55 7.47 -6.11
C LEU A 102 14.60 7.02 -7.22
N ALA A 103 15.16 6.32 -8.21
CA ALA A 103 14.41 5.73 -9.31
C ALA A 103 13.67 4.44 -8.88
N PRO A 104 12.60 4.04 -9.59
CA PRO A 104 11.79 2.86 -9.22
C PRO A 104 12.64 1.59 -9.14
N SER A 105 13.41 1.29 -10.19
CA SER A 105 14.32 0.14 -10.18
C SER A 105 15.39 0.25 -11.27
N LYS A 106 16.44 -0.57 -11.13
CA LYS A 106 17.44 -0.75 -12.20
C LYS A 106 16.85 -1.30 -13.50
N ILE A 107 15.72 -2.01 -13.44
CA ILE A 107 15.06 -2.56 -14.63
C ILE A 107 14.40 -1.41 -15.42
N GLN A 108 13.77 -0.46 -14.72
CA GLN A 108 13.17 0.71 -15.37
C GLN A 108 14.24 1.66 -15.94
N THR A 109 15.30 1.93 -15.18
CA THR A 109 16.33 2.91 -15.61
C THR A 109 17.17 2.44 -16.79
N ARG A 110 17.29 1.12 -17.03
CA ARG A 110 17.99 0.55 -18.20
C ARG A 110 17.41 1.02 -19.54
N HIS A 111 16.14 1.39 -19.58
CA HIS A 111 15.50 1.95 -20.77
C HIS A 111 15.91 3.40 -21.05
N PHE A 112 16.60 4.05 -20.10
CA PHE A 112 17.06 5.43 -20.16
C PHE A 112 18.58 5.49 -19.91
N PRO A 113 19.44 5.01 -20.83
CA PRO A 113 20.88 4.91 -20.60
C PRO A 113 21.55 6.26 -20.31
N PHE A 114 21.00 7.37 -20.81
CA PHE A 114 21.54 8.70 -20.51
C PHE A 114 21.28 9.12 -19.05
N TYR A 115 20.17 8.71 -18.46
CA TYR A 115 19.88 8.96 -17.04
C TYR A 115 20.94 8.31 -16.13
N GLU A 116 21.32 7.06 -16.40
CA GLU A 116 22.38 6.39 -15.63
C GLU A 116 23.75 7.05 -15.85
N ASN A 117 24.07 7.49 -17.07
CA ASN A 117 25.29 8.23 -17.32
C ASN A 117 25.35 9.54 -16.52
N LEU A 118 24.24 10.28 -16.44
CA LEU A 118 24.15 11.50 -15.63
C LEU A 118 24.30 11.20 -14.14
N ARG A 119 23.63 10.15 -13.66
CA ARG A 119 23.70 9.71 -12.26
C ARG A 119 25.12 9.30 -11.86
N GLU A 120 25.83 8.55 -12.70
CA GLU A 120 27.22 8.15 -12.43
C GLU A 120 28.18 9.34 -12.49
N LYS A 121 28.04 10.26 -13.47
CA LYS A 121 28.81 11.51 -13.50
C LYS A 121 28.61 12.33 -12.22
N ALA A 122 27.36 12.46 -11.79
CA ALA A 122 27.01 13.25 -10.62
C ALA A 122 27.58 12.68 -9.31
N LYS A 123 27.69 11.35 -9.19
CA LYS A 123 28.35 10.69 -8.05
C LYS A 123 29.84 11.00 -7.95
N HIS A 124 30.52 11.20 -9.08
CA HIS A 124 31.95 11.50 -9.09
C HIS A 124 32.23 12.98 -8.81
N ASN A 125 31.59 13.88 -9.56
CA ASN A 125 31.72 15.32 -9.36
C ASN A 125 30.56 16.05 -10.05
N PHE A 126 29.57 16.50 -9.30
CA PHE A 126 28.41 17.18 -9.86
C PHE A 126 28.73 18.58 -10.43
N SER A 127 29.92 19.14 -10.14
CA SER A 127 30.39 20.39 -10.77
C SER A 127 30.66 20.23 -12.27
N ASP A 128 30.83 18.99 -12.74
CA ASP A 128 31.07 18.66 -14.14
C ASP A 128 29.78 18.59 -14.97
N LEU A 129 28.61 18.72 -14.34
CA LEU A 129 27.31 18.74 -15.02
C LEU A 129 27.00 20.14 -15.55
N SER A 130 26.79 20.24 -16.86
CA SER A 130 26.32 21.45 -17.52
C SER A 130 24.85 21.76 -17.19
N ASP A 131 24.40 22.97 -17.48
CA ASP A 131 22.97 23.33 -17.35
C ASP A 131 22.07 22.40 -18.17
N GLN A 132 22.54 21.93 -19.34
CA GLN A 132 21.81 20.95 -20.16
C GLN A 132 21.75 19.58 -19.48
N ASP A 133 22.82 19.14 -18.83
CA ASP A 133 22.83 17.88 -18.09
C ASP A 133 21.82 17.90 -16.93
N TRP A 134 21.68 19.03 -16.23
CA TRP A 134 20.68 19.21 -15.18
C TRP A 134 19.25 19.20 -15.73
N LEU A 135 19.02 19.87 -16.86
CA LEU A 135 17.71 19.86 -17.53
C LEU A 135 17.33 18.44 -17.96
N ASP A 136 18.27 17.72 -18.57
CA ASP A 136 18.05 16.34 -19.00
C ASP A 136 17.80 15.42 -17.80
N PHE A 137 18.52 15.59 -16.69
CA PHE A 137 18.31 14.82 -15.47
C PHE A 137 16.92 15.06 -14.86
N GLN A 138 16.49 16.33 -14.78
CA GLN A 138 15.16 16.70 -14.30
C GLN A 138 14.06 16.03 -15.12
N VAL A 139 14.16 16.07 -16.46
CA VAL A 139 13.16 15.52 -17.38
C VAL A 139 13.17 13.99 -17.33
N LEU A 140 14.34 13.37 -17.45
CA LEU A 140 14.48 11.92 -17.47
C LEU A 140 13.92 11.26 -16.23
N TYR A 141 14.19 11.83 -15.05
CA TYR A 141 13.64 11.30 -13.80
C TYR A 141 12.12 11.24 -13.83
N GLN A 142 11.41 12.27 -14.33
CA GLN A 142 9.95 12.23 -14.41
C GLN A 142 9.45 11.20 -15.42
N LEU A 143 10.16 11.03 -16.54
CA LEU A 143 9.79 10.06 -17.58
C LEU A 143 9.87 8.61 -17.11
N LEU A 144 10.71 8.30 -16.11
CA LEU A 144 10.82 6.95 -15.52
C LEU A 144 9.52 6.46 -14.86
N TRP A 145 8.62 7.36 -14.49
CA TRP A 145 7.44 7.07 -13.67
C TRP A 145 6.14 6.95 -14.46
N PHE A 146 6.18 7.01 -15.79
CA PHE A 146 4.98 6.83 -16.60
C PHE A 146 4.78 5.37 -17.00
N ASP A 147 3.55 4.89 -16.84
CA ASP A 147 3.17 3.55 -17.24
C ASP A 147 3.10 3.38 -18.78
N PRO A 148 3.20 2.14 -19.30
CA PRO A 148 3.22 1.88 -20.74
C PRO A 148 1.94 2.28 -21.48
N ILE A 149 0.76 2.23 -20.83
CA ILE A 149 -0.50 2.64 -21.45
C ILE A 149 -0.52 4.16 -21.60
N THR A 150 -0.17 4.91 -20.54
CA THR A 150 -0.08 6.38 -20.62
C THR A 150 0.93 6.82 -21.68
N ILE A 151 2.10 6.18 -21.76
CA ILE A 151 3.11 6.47 -22.79
C ILE A 151 2.53 6.24 -24.19
N LYS A 152 1.85 5.11 -24.40
CA LYS A 152 1.25 4.76 -25.70
C LYS A 152 0.15 5.75 -26.12
N ASP A 153 -0.68 6.17 -25.18
CA ASP A 153 -1.83 7.03 -25.43
C ASP A 153 -1.45 8.52 -25.63
N ASN A 154 -0.20 8.90 -25.31
CA ASN A 154 0.29 10.27 -25.42
C ASN A 154 1.49 10.37 -26.39
N PRO A 155 1.26 10.69 -27.69
CA PRO A 155 2.32 10.75 -28.70
C PRO A 155 3.48 11.70 -28.35
N ASP A 156 3.17 12.87 -27.76
CA ASP A 156 4.19 13.84 -27.34
C ASP A 156 5.10 13.27 -26.25
N LEU A 157 4.51 12.60 -25.24
CA LEU A 157 5.26 11.96 -24.15
C LEU A 157 6.15 10.84 -24.70
N ASN A 158 5.61 10.02 -25.60
CA ASN A 158 6.37 8.97 -26.29
C ASN A 158 7.54 9.55 -27.10
N ALA A 159 7.34 10.70 -27.76
CA ALA A 159 8.41 11.39 -28.48
C ALA A 159 9.53 11.86 -27.53
N LEU A 160 9.19 12.34 -26.33
CA LEU A 160 10.18 12.69 -25.30
C LEU A 160 11.01 11.47 -24.91
N ILE A 161 10.37 10.35 -24.59
CA ILE A 161 11.04 9.11 -24.19
C ILE A 161 11.99 8.61 -25.29
N LYS A 162 11.54 8.62 -26.56
CA LYS A 162 12.36 8.21 -27.71
C LYS A 162 13.57 9.13 -27.95
N ARG A 163 13.44 10.43 -27.68
CA ARG A 163 14.55 11.39 -27.85
C ARG A 163 15.67 11.12 -26.85
N GLY A 164 15.35 10.78 -25.60
CA GLY A 164 16.29 10.29 -24.60
C GLY A 164 17.26 11.31 -23.99
N LYS A 165 17.53 12.46 -24.62
CA LYS A 165 18.38 13.56 -24.12
C LYS A 165 18.19 14.85 -24.93
N GLY A 166 18.83 15.95 -24.51
CA GLY A 166 18.74 17.23 -25.22
C GLY A 166 17.34 17.83 -25.14
N TYR A 167 16.76 17.80 -23.95
CA TYR A 167 15.45 18.38 -23.67
C TYR A 167 15.54 19.90 -23.57
N THR A 168 14.41 20.55 -23.77
CA THR A 168 14.19 22.00 -23.63
C THR A 168 13.34 22.28 -22.40
N GLU A 169 13.33 23.51 -21.91
CA GLU A 169 12.46 23.87 -20.78
C GLU A 169 10.98 23.73 -21.13
N GLU A 170 10.63 23.97 -22.39
CA GLU A 170 9.29 23.82 -22.95
C GLU A 170 8.80 22.36 -22.88
N ASP A 171 9.70 21.37 -22.99
CA ASP A 171 9.35 19.95 -22.89
C ASP A 171 8.75 19.57 -21.53
N LYS A 172 9.09 20.32 -20.46
CA LYS A 172 8.50 20.12 -19.13
C LYS A 172 6.99 20.35 -19.13
N THR A 173 6.45 21.14 -20.06
CA THR A 173 5.01 21.41 -20.13
C THR A 173 4.21 20.18 -20.55
N ILE A 174 4.77 19.32 -21.41
CA ILE A 174 4.15 18.05 -21.82
C ILE A 174 4.02 17.13 -20.61
N ILE A 175 5.11 16.95 -19.84
CA ILE A 175 5.13 16.12 -18.64
C ILE A 175 4.12 16.66 -17.61
N GLN A 176 4.09 17.97 -17.38
CA GLN A 176 3.13 18.59 -16.47
C GLN A 176 1.69 18.32 -16.87
N ARG A 177 1.35 18.53 -18.14
CA ARG A 177 0.01 18.29 -18.68
C ARG A 177 -0.39 16.83 -18.50
N VAL A 178 0.46 15.88 -18.89
CA VAL A 178 0.13 14.45 -18.83
C VAL A 178 0.03 13.97 -17.38
N THR A 179 0.92 14.39 -16.48
CA THR A 179 0.80 14.06 -15.04
C THR A 179 -0.52 14.55 -14.45
N GLN A 180 -0.94 15.79 -14.75
CA GLN A 180 -2.21 16.32 -14.26
C GLN A 180 -3.41 15.55 -14.83
N GLN A 181 -3.36 15.20 -16.13
CA GLN A 181 -4.40 14.39 -16.77
C GLN A 181 -4.53 13.02 -16.12
N VAL A 182 -3.41 12.33 -15.87
CA VAL A 182 -3.42 11.01 -15.22
C VAL A 182 -4.04 11.08 -13.83
N ILE A 183 -3.58 12.00 -12.97
CA ILE A 183 -4.08 12.12 -11.59
C ILE A 183 -5.59 12.42 -11.59
N ALA A 184 -6.05 13.33 -12.46
CA ALA A 184 -7.46 13.68 -12.56
C ALA A 184 -8.35 12.54 -13.08
N GLU A 185 -7.80 11.59 -13.84
CA GLU A 185 -8.54 10.46 -14.43
C GLU A 185 -8.66 9.25 -13.48
N ILE A 186 -7.83 9.14 -12.43
CA ILE A 186 -7.82 7.97 -11.52
C ILE A 186 -9.22 7.68 -10.96
N ILE A 187 -9.80 8.60 -10.17
CA ILE A 187 -11.09 8.36 -9.51
C ILE A 187 -12.23 8.13 -10.53
N PRO A 188 -12.39 8.96 -11.59
CA PRO A 188 -13.39 8.70 -12.62
C PRO A 188 -13.27 7.33 -13.29
N MET A 189 -12.06 6.84 -13.55
CA MET A 189 -11.84 5.56 -14.19
C MET A 189 -12.28 4.39 -13.29
N TYR A 190 -11.98 4.43 -12.00
CA TYR A 190 -12.45 3.42 -11.04
C TYR A 190 -13.97 3.47 -10.85
N LYS A 191 -14.59 4.65 -10.79
CA LYS A 191 -16.05 4.79 -10.74
C LYS A 191 -16.72 4.15 -11.96
N LYS A 192 -16.18 4.37 -13.16
CA LYS A 192 -16.66 3.74 -14.40
C LYS A 192 -16.64 2.20 -14.32
N LEU A 193 -15.64 1.60 -13.67
CA LEU A 193 -15.55 0.15 -13.49
C LEU A 193 -16.51 -0.37 -12.41
N LEU A 194 -16.70 0.40 -11.33
CA LEU A 194 -17.69 0.11 -10.30
C LEU A 194 -19.11 0.11 -10.87
N ASP A 195 -19.46 1.12 -11.68
CA ASP A 195 -20.78 1.23 -12.31
C ASP A 195 -21.08 0.06 -13.26
N LYS A 196 -20.04 -0.51 -13.88
CA LYS A 196 -20.14 -1.72 -14.71
C LYS A 196 -20.24 -3.01 -13.90
N GLY A 197 -20.05 -2.95 -12.58
CA GLY A 197 -19.98 -4.13 -11.71
C GLY A 197 -18.75 -5.01 -11.96
N GLN A 198 -17.74 -4.52 -12.66
CA GLN A 198 -16.55 -5.31 -12.99
C GLN A 198 -15.59 -5.43 -11.79
N ILE A 199 -15.54 -4.39 -10.96
CA ILE A 199 -14.68 -4.36 -9.79
C ILE A 199 -15.49 -4.12 -8.52
N GLU A 200 -14.88 -4.46 -7.39
CA GLU A 200 -15.28 -3.99 -6.07
C GLU A 200 -14.20 -3.07 -5.52
N THR A 201 -14.58 -2.04 -4.76
CA THR A 201 -13.63 -1.23 -3.97
C THR A 201 -13.76 -1.54 -2.50
N SER A 202 -12.62 -1.66 -1.81
CA SER A 202 -12.56 -1.74 -0.35
C SER A 202 -11.71 -0.61 0.24
N THR A 203 -11.78 -0.43 1.55
CA THR A 203 -10.98 0.58 2.28
C THR A 203 -10.01 -0.07 3.26
N SER A 204 -9.15 0.73 3.87
CA SER A 204 -8.34 0.38 5.04
C SER A 204 -8.56 1.42 6.14
N PRO A 205 -8.11 1.17 7.39
CA PRO A 205 -8.07 2.19 8.43
C PRO A 205 -7.46 3.53 7.95
N LEU A 206 -7.97 4.65 8.45
CA LEU A 206 -7.82 6.00 7.86
C LEU A 206 -6.38 6.37 7.46
N TYR A 207 -5.43 6.20 8.38
CA TYR A 207 -4.00 6.47 8.15
C TYR A 207 -3.16 5.19 8.27
N HIS A 208 -3.76 4.06 7.93
CA HIS A 208 -3.12 2.76 7.88
C HIS A 208 -2.44 2.30 9.20
N PRO A 209 -3.01 2.51 10.41
CA PRO A 209 -2.44 1.94 11.64
C PRO A 209 -2.58 0.42 11.70
N ILE A 210 -1.68 -0.24 12.46
CA ILE A 210 -1.86 -1.64 12.86
C ILE A 210 -2.93 -1.70 13.96
N ILE A 211 -4.20 -1.88 13.57
CA ILE A 211 -5.36 -1.81 14.48
C ILE A 211 -5.21 -2.66 15.75
N PRO A 212 -4.76 -3.94 15.70
CA PRO A 212 -4.56 -4.72 16.91
C PRO A 212 -3.66 -4.02 17.94
N LEU A 213 -2.63 -3.30 17.48
CA LEU A 213 -1.69 -2.60 18.36
C LEU A 213 -2.23 -1.27 18.91
N LEU A 214 -3.19 -0.64 18.22
CA LEU A 214 -3.91 0.51 18.81
C LEU A 214 -4.88 0.07 19.89
N ILE A 215 -5.57 -1.06 19.68
CA ILE A 215 -6.46 -1.65 20.68
C ILE A 215 -5.66 -1.99 21.94
N ASP A 216 -4.56 -2.71 21.78
CA ASP A 216 -3.61 -3.06 22.84
C ASP A 216 -2.27 -3.52 22.25
N ASN A 217 -1.22 -2.71 22.35
CA ASN A 217 0.08 -3.05 21.76
C ASN A 217 0.76 -4.27 22.40
N TRP A 218 0.36 -4.69 23.61
CA TRP A 218 0.91 -5.88 24.26
C TRP A 218 0.35 -7.19 23.72
N ILE A 219 -0.70 -7.14 22.88
CA ILE A 219 -1.24 -8.30 22.16
C ILE A 219 -0.17 -8.98 21.27
N ALA A 220 0.91 -8.27 20.92
CA ALA A 220 2.03 -8.83 20.17
C ALA A 220 2.70 -10.03 20.85
N SER A 221 2.61 -10.13 22.18
CA SER A 221 3.12 -11.29 22.91
C SER A 221 2.34 -12.59 22.62
N GLU A 222 1.10 -12.50 22.15
CA GLU A 222 0.30 -13.67 21.76
C GLU A 222 0.70 -14.25 20.40
N SER A 223 1.11 -13.39 19.45
CA SER A 223 1.62 -13.83 18.14
C SER A 223 3.10 -14.21 18.19
N SER A 224 3.86 -13.61 19.11
CA SER A 224 5.31 -13.77 19.25
C SER A 224 5.71 -13.95 20.73
N PRO A 225 5.60 -15.16 21.29
CA PRO A 225 6.00 -15.42 22.67
C PRO A 225 7.47 -15.03 22.94
N GLY A 226 7.70 -14.24 23.99
CA GLY A 226 9.04 -13.78 24.38
C GLY A 226 9.51 -12.50 23.67
N ILE A 227 8.67 -11.86 22.86
CA ILE A 227 8.96 -10.55 22.27
C ILE A 227 9.22 -9.49 23.37
N GLN A 228 10.17 -8.59 23.13
CA GLN A 228 10.36 -7.44 24.01
C GLN A 228 9.26 -6.40 23.74
N LEU A 229 8.50 -6.03 24.76
CA LEU A 229 7.42 -5.05 24.61
C LEU A 229 7.89 -3.62 24.97
N PRO A 230 7.22 -2.59 24.44
CA PRO A 230 7.44 -1.20 24.85
C PRO A 230 7.26 -1.02 26.35
N LYS A 231 7.95 -0.03 26.92
CA LYS A 231 7.87 0.27 28.36
C LYS A 231 6.44 0.62 28.77
N TYR A 232 5.71 1.32 27.92
CA TYR A 232 4.33 1.73 28.15
C TYR A 232 3.36 0.92 27.30
N ARG A 233 2.29 0.42 27.93
CA ARG A 233 1.17 -0.24 27.24
C ARG A 233 0.31 0.82 26.57
N PHE A 234 0.24 0.78 25.25
CA PHE A 234 -0.63 1.64 24.45
C PHE A 234 -1.96 0.92 24.24
N GLN A 235 -3.06 1.49 24.73
CA GLN A 235 -4.37 0.81 24.77
C GLN A 235 -5.51 1.81 24.49
N TYR A 236 -5.63 2.24 23.24
CA TYR A 236 -6.57 3.29 22.78
C TYR A 236 -7.55 2.71 21.76
N TYR A 237 -8.49 1.89 22.23
CA TYR A 237 -9.56 1.32 21.41
C TYR A 237 -10.38 2.39 20.68
N GLN A 238 -10.58 3.55 21.29
CA GLN A 238 -11.32 4.67 20.71
C GLN A 238 -10.65 5.20 19.44
N ASP A 239 -9.32 5.27 19.42
CA ASP A 239 -8.56 5.73 18.25
C ASP A 239 -8.73 4.73 17.10
N ALA A 240 -8.68 3.43 17.40
CA ALA A 240 -9.00 2.38 16.42
C ALA A 240 -10.42 2.52 15.85
N GLN A 241 -11.44 2.74 16.70
CA GLN A 241 -12.83 2.93 16.24
C GLN A 241 -12.95 4.14 15.31
N VAL A 242 -12.37 5.28 15.68
CA VAL A 242 -12.43 6.51 14.87
C VAL A 242 -11.73 6.33 13.53
N GLN A 243 -10.56 5.69 13.51
CA GLN A 243 -9.83 5.42 12.26
C GLN A 243 -10.61 4.50 11.32
N ILE A 244 -11.35 3.51 11.85
CA ILE A 244 -12.20 2.60 11.08
C ILE A 244 -13.46 3.31 10.58
N GLN A 245 -14.13 4.08 11.44
CA GLN A 245 -15.33 4.82 11.09
C GLN A 245 -15.04 5.86 10.00
N LYS A 246 -14.05 6.74 10.24
CA LYS A 246 -13.68 7.80 9.28
C LYS A 246 -13.18 7.23 7.96
N ALA A 247 -12.54 6.06 7.97
CA ALA A 247 -12.15 5.37 6.75
C ALA A 247 -13.35 5.06 5.85
N LYS A 248 -14.39 4.45 6.44
CA LYS A 248 -15.62 4.13 5.71
C LYS A 248 -16.29 5.39 5.16
N GLU A 249 -16.45 6.42 6.00
CA GLU A 249 -17.04 7.70 5.60
C GLU A 249 -16.30 8.36 4.43
N VAL A 250 -14.96 8.39 4.47
CA VAL A 250 -14.14 8.98 3.40
C VAL A 250 -14.27 8.17 2.11
N ALA A 251 -14.17 6.84 2.21
CA ALA A 251 -14.24 5.97 1.04
C ALA A 251 -15.63 6.03 0.38
N GLU A 252 -16.72 5.92 1.14
CA GLU A 252 -18.09 5.99 0.62
C GLU A 252 -18.39 7.35 -0.02
N ARG A 253 -17.87 8.45 0.54
CA ARG A 253 -18.01 9.78 -0.05
C ARG A 253 -17.28 9.91 -1.39
N ILE A 254 -16.08 9.33 -1.52
CA ILE A 254 -15.27 9.43 -2.74
C ILE A 254 -15.82 8.53 -3.84
N TRP A 255 -16.15 7.29 -3.47
CA TRP A 255 -16.64 6.29 -4.42
C TRP A 255 -18.13 6.42 -4.72
N GLU A 256 -18.88 7.16 -3.90
CA GLU A 256 -20.35 7.34 -4.02
C GLU A 256 -21.11 6.00 -3.98
N THR A 257 -20.54 5.01 -3.29
CA THR A 257 -21.12 3.67 -3.12
C THR A 257 -20.79 3.13 -1.73
N GLU A 258 -21.59 2.19 -1.26
CA GLU A 258 -21.39 1.50 0.03
C GLU A 258 -20.08 0.71 0.01
N ILE A 259 -19.27 0.86 1.06
CA ILE A 259 -18.03 0.08 1.22
C ILE A 259 -18.27 -1.10 2.15
N ARG A 260 -18.25 -2.30 1.55
CA ARG A 260 -18.52 -3.57 2.25
C ARG A 260 -17.26 -4.24 2.77
N GLY A 261 -16.12 -3.97 2.14
CA GLY A 261 -14.84 -4.58 2.45
C GLY A 261 -13.89 -3.68 3.21
N ILE A 262 -13.13 -4.27 4.13
CA ILE A 262 -11.97 -3.64 4.75
C ILE A 262 -10.74 -4.55 4.68
N TRP A 263 -9.68 -4.06 4.02
CA TRP A 263 -8.34 -4.62 4.17
C TRP A 263 -7.69 -3.98 5.40
N PRO A 264 -7.45 -4.73 6.48
CA PRO A 264 -6.72 -4.21 7.62
C PRO A 264 -5.27 -3.93 7.19
N SER A 265 -4.69 -2.88 7.73
CA SER A 265 -3.31 -2.50 7.42
C SER A 265 -2.40 -3.71 7.60
N GLU A 266 -1.71 -4.11 6.53
CA GLU A 266 -0.78 -5.24 6.55
C GLU A 266 -1.45 -6.58 6.89
N GLY A 267 -2.74 -6.73 6.56
CA GLY A 267 -3.52 -7.91 6.93
C GLY A 267 -3.65 -8.08 8.45
N SER A 268 -3.41 -7.05 9.26
CA SER A 268 -3.28 -7.16 10.71
C SER A 268 -4.62 -7.29 11.43
N VAL A 269 -4.82 -8.41 12.12
CA VAL A 269 -6.10 -8.76 12.75
C VAL A 269 -5.92 -9.34 14.15
N SER A 270 -7.02 -9.31 14.90
CA SER A 270 -7.27 -10.02 16.15
C SER A 270 -8.79 -10.20 16.27
N SER A 271 -9.28 -11.02 17.20
CA SER A 271 -10.73 -11.17 17.42
C SER A 271 -11.42 -9.82 17.70
N ALA A 272 -10.79 -8.98 18.54
CA ALA A 272 -11.30 -7.63 18.85
C ALA A 272 -11.32 -6.71 17.62
N THR A 273 -10.31 -6.82 16.75
CA THR A 273 -10.21 -6.04 15.51
C THR A 273 -11.33 -6.41 14.54
N VAL A 274 -11.55 -7.71 14.31
CA VAL A 274 -12.58 -8.19 13.39
C VAL A 274 -13.99 -7.87 13.90
N LEU A 275 -14.21 -7.98 15.22
CA LEU A 275 -15.46 -7.52 15.84
C LEU A 275 -15.66 -6.01 15.66
N CYS A 276 -14.59 -5.21 15.79
CA CYS A 276 -14.65 -3.78 15.54
C CYS A 276 -15.08 -3.48 14.10
N PHE A 277 -14.53 -4.18 13.10
CA PHE A 277 -14.95 -4.03 11.70
C PHE A 277 -16.43 -4.38 11.50
N ALA A 278 -16.89 -5.50 12.05
CA ALA A 278 -18.29 -5.91 11.96
C ALA A 278 -19.25 -4.87 12.61
N ASN A 279 -18.84 -4.26 13.72
CA ASN A 279 -19.60 -3.20 14.40
C ASN A 279 -19.72 -1.91 13.56
N HIS A 280 -18.74 -1.62 12.70
CA HIS A 280 -18.78 -0.51 11.75
C HIS A 280 -19.40 -0.89 10.39
N GLY A 281 -20.06 -2.06 10.32
CA GLY A 281 -20.86 -2.48 9.17
C GLY A 281 -20.05 -2.97 7.98
N PHE A 282 -18.83 -3.45 8.18
CA PHE A 282 -18.12 -4.20 7.14
C PHE A 282 -18.66 -5.63 7.06
N SER A 283 -18.86 -6.11 5.84
CA SER A 283 -19.39 -7.45 5.55
C SER A 283 -18.28 -8.48 5.33
N TRP A 284 -17.09 -8.03 4.89
CA TRP A 284 -15.93 -8.90 4.73
C TRP A 284 -14.61 -8.18 5.05
N THR A 285 -13.60 -8.98 5.38
CA THR A 285 -12.20 -8.58 5.55
C THR A 285 -11.28 -9.70 5.05
N ALA A 286 -9.97 -9.46 5.03
CA ALA A 286 -8.99 -10.47 4.65
C ALA A 286 -7.69 -10.36 5.45
N THR A 287 -6.93 -11.46 5.53
CA THR A 287 -5.64 -11.55 6.24
C THR A 287 -4.77 -12.69 5.66
N GLY A 288 -3.60 -12.97 6.25
CA GLY A 288 -2.67 -14.02 5.81
C GLY A 288 -3.04 -15.44 6.25
N GLU A 289 -2.62 -16.45 5.49
CA GLU A 289 -2.82 -17.87 5.83
C GLU A 289 -2.26 -18.24 7.21
N GLU A 290 -1.16 -17.62 7.64
CA GLU A 290 -0.57 -17.87 8.96
C GLU A 290 -1.55 -17.61 10.10
N VAL A 291 -2.37 -16.56 10.00
CA VAL A 291 -3.38 -16.24 11.00
C VAL A 291 -4.42 -17.36 11.10
N LEU A 292 -4.88 -17.90 9.95
CA LEU A 292 -5.84 -19.01 9.94
C LEU A 292 -5.22 -20.26 10.57
N PHE A 293 -4.03 -20.66 10.13
CA PHE A 293 -3.43 -21.90 10.56
C PHE A 293 -3.02 -21.86 12.05
N HIS A 294 -2.53 -20.71 12.54
CA HIS A 294 -2.35 -20.50 13.98
C HIS A 294 -3.68 -20.58 14.75
N THR A 295 -4.76 -20.03 14.19
CA THR A 295 -6.10 -20.10 14.80
C THR A 295 -6.62 -21.53 14.87
N LEU A 296 -6.37 -22.34 13.83
CA LEU A 296 -6.79 -23.74 13.77
C LEU A 296 -5.85 -24.71 14.50
N GLY A 297 -4.67 -24.26 14.94
CA GLY A 297 -3.64 -25.13 15.51
C GLY A 297 -3.06 -26.12 14.50
N LEU A 298 -3.02 -25.74 13.22
CA LEU A 298 -2.54 -26.57 12.11
C LEU A 298 -1.17 -26.09 11.62
N PRO A 299 -0.28 -26.99 11.19
CA PRO A 299 0.98 -26.60 10.57
C PRO A 299 0.75 -26.13 9.12
N ILE A 300 1.61 -25.24 8.64
CA ILE A 300 1.65 -24.80 7.23
C ILE A 300 2.78 -25.56 6.55
N VAL A 301 2.41 -26.48 5.67
CA VAL A 301 3.34 -27.33 4.92
C VAL A 301 2.89 -27.38 3.46
N ARG A 302 3.78 -27.00 2.56
CA ARG A 302 3.57 -27.15 1.12
C ARG A 302 4.41 -28.31 0.60
N ASP A 303 3.86 -29.08 -0.33
CA ASP A 303 4.62 -30.13 -1.00
C ASP A 303 5.55 -29.57 -2.09
N GLN A 304 6.26 -30.46 -2.78
CA GLN A 304 7.19 -30.12 -3.86
C GLN A 304 6.55 -29.36 -5.04
N ASN A 305 5.22 -29.37 -5.15
CA ASN A 305 4.46 -28.68 -6.20
C ASN A 305 3.79 -27.39 -5.68
N GLY A 306 4.16 -26.93 -4.47
CA GLY A 306 3.62 -25.72 -3.84
C GLY A 306 2.24 -25.89 -3.21
N LEU A 307 1.68 -27.10 -3.20
CA LEU A 307 0.32 -27.35 -2.74
C LEU A 307 0.26 -27.49 -1.22
N LEU A 308 -0.64 -26.71 -0.61
CA LEU A 308 -0.79 -26.59 0.83
C LEU A 308 -1.51 -27.80 1.47
N ASN A 309 -1.03 -28.25 2.62
CA ASN A 309 -1.73 -29.19 3.48
C ASN A 309 -3.00 -28.56 4.07
N HIS A 310 -4.08 -29.32 4.19
CA HIS A 310 -5.38 -28.78 4.61
C HIS A 310 -5.84 -27.59 3.75
N GLY A 311 -5.50 -27.56 2.46
CA GLY A 311 -5.86 -26.48 1.55
C GLY A 311 -7.38 -26.23 1.49
N GLU A 312 -8.21 -27.24 1.76
CA GLU A 312 -9.66 -27.08 1.89
C GLU A 312 -10.05 -26.11 3.02
N LYS A 313 -9.20 -25.90 4.03
CA LYS A 313 -9.39 -24.89 5.08
C LYS A 313 -9.05 -23.49 4.61
N LEU A 314 -8.03 -23.33 3.76
CA LEU A 314 -7.63 -22.03 3.23
C LEU A 314 -8.60 -21.54 2.15
N TYR A 315 -8.98 -22.41 1.22
CA TYR A 315 -9.71 -22.04 0.01
C TYR A 315 -11.23 -21.99 0.20
N GLN A 316 -11.69 -21.37 1.30
CA GLN A 316 -13.11 -21.19 1.64
C GLN A 316 -13.33 -19.90 2.44
N PRO A 317 -14.55 -19.32 2.42
CA PRO A 317 -14.88 -18.22 3.31
C PRO A 317 -15.00 -18.70 4.76
N TRP A 318 -14.55 -17.88 5.71
CA TRP A 318 -14.78 -18.11 7.15
C TRP A 318 -15.68 -17.04 7.74
N PHE A 319 -16.81 -17.45 8.30
CA PHE A 319 -17.75 -16.58 8.97
C PHE A 319 -17.31 -16.39 10.42
N PHE A 320 -16.92 -15.18 10.77
CA PHE A 320 -16.68 -14.78 12.15
C PHE A 320 -17.96 -14.16 12.70
N SER A 321 -18.48 -14.71 13.79
CA SER A 321 -19.73 -14.29 14.43
C SER A 321 -19.52 -14.14 15.93
N GLN A 322 -19.62 -12.91 16.43
CA GLN A 322 -19.67 -12.61 17.86
C GLN A 322 -20.71 -11.49 18.07
N GLU A 323 -21.49 -11.56 19.15
CA GLU A 323 -22.46 -10.51 19.53
C GLU A 323 -23.51 -10.14 18.45
N LYS A 324 -24.04 -11.13 17.71
CA LYS A 324 -25.06 -10.98 16.64
C LYS A 324 -24.58 -10.21 15.39
N LYS A 325 -23.28 -9.91 15.28
CA LYS A 325 -22.67 -9.33 14.09
C LYS A 325 -21.80 -10.38 13.40
N ASN A 326 -21.92 -10.44 12.08
CA ASN A 326 -21.23 -11.40 11.25
C ASN A 326 -20.34 -10.66 10.25
N ILE A 327 -19.13 -11.14 10.05
CA ILE A 327 -18.21 -10.69 9.01
C ILE A 327 -17.51 -11.91 8.42
N VAL A 328 -17.28 -11.90 7.11
CA VAL A 328 -16.53 -12.97 6.44
C VAL A 328 -15.05 -12.62 6.38
N ILE A 329 -14.19 -13.58 6.67
CA ILE A 329 -12.74 -13.47 6.55
C ILE A 329 -12.29 -14.35 5.38
N PHE A 330 -11.60 -13.73 4.43
CA PHE A 330 -10.84 -14.43 3.39
C PHE A 330 -9.36 -14.50 3.79
N PHE A 331 -8.71 -15.61 3.49
CA PHE A 331 -7.31 -15.82 3.84
C PHE A 331 -6.46 -15.90 2.57
N ARG A 332 -5.43 -15.06 2.50
CA ARG A 332 -4.48 -14.95 1.40
C ARG A 332 -3.68 -16.23 1.26
N ASP A 333 -3.63 -16.81 0.07
CA ASP A 333 -2.60 -17.79 -0.28
C ASP A 333 -1.27 -17.06 -0.44
N ARG A 334 -0.40 -17.20 0.56
CA ARG A 334 0.89 -16.49 0.58
C ARG A 334 1.76 -16.92 -0.58
N HIS A 335 1.84 -18.21 -0.89
CA HIS A 335 2.71 -18.71 -1.95
C HIS A 335 2.35 -18.13 -3.32
N LEU A 336 1.07 -18.18 -3.71
CA LEU A 336 0.66 -17.64 -5.01
C LEU A 336 0.88 -16.12 -5.09
N SER A 337 0.61 -15.42 -4.00
CA SER A 337 0.81 -13.97 -3.92
C SER A 337 2.31 -13.61 -3.97
N ASP A 338 3.17 -14.36 -3.30
CA ASP A 338 4.63 -14.17 -3.28
C ASP A 338 5.27 -14.54 -4.62
N LEU A 339 4.71 -15.51 -5.37
CA LEU A 339 5.15 -15.79 -6.74
C LEU A 339 5.01 -14.55 -7.62
N ILE A 340 3.86 -13.86 -7.54
CA ILE A 340 3.63 -12.60 -8.27
C ILE A 340 4.52 -11.48 -7.71
N GLY A 341 4.59 -11.33 -6.39
CA GLY A 341 5.34 -10.24 -5.77
C GLY A 341 6.85 -10.30 -5.99
N PHE A 342 7.43 -11.52 -6.00
CA PHE A 342 8.88 -11.69 -5.85
C PHE A 342 9.52 -12.70 -6.79
N ALA A 343 8.80 -13.67 -7.35
CA ALA A 343 9.42 -14.71 -8.18
C ALA A 343 9.30 -14.42 -9.67
N TYR A 344 8.10 -14.12 -10.16
CA TYR A 344 7.78 -13.97 -11.57
C TYR A 344 8.47 -12.78 -12.24
N GLN A 345 9.00 -11.82 -11.48
CA GLN A 345 9.92 -10.79 -11.99
C GLN A 345 11.19 -11.37 -12.67
N HIS A 346 11.52 -12.64 -12.40
CA HIS A 346 12.66 -13.35 -13.01
C HIS A 346 12.26 -14.30 -14.16
N PHE A 347 10.98 -14.38 -14.51
CA PHE A 347 10.44 -15.23 -15.56
C PHE A 347 10.15 -14.41 -16.82
N THR A 348 9.98 -15.08 -17.96
CA THR A 348 9.25 -14.46 -19.06
C THR A 348 7.75 -14.39 -18.71
N SER A 349 7.04 -13.38 -19.22
CA SER A 349 5.61 -13.18 -18.92
C SER A 349 4.76 -14.41 -19.25
N ASN A 350 5.04 -15.09 -20.36
CA ASN A 350 4.32 -16.31 -20.76
C ASN A 350 4.57 -17.48 -19.79
N GLU A 351 5.79 -17.65 -19.29
CA GLU A 351 6.10 -18.69 -18.31
C GLU A 351 5.42 -18.40 -16.97
N ALA A 352 5.47 -17.16 -16.49
CA ALA A 352 4.82 -16.73 -15.26
C ALA A 352 3.30 -16.93 -15.29
N VAL A 353 2.64 -16.52 -16.38
CA VAL A 353 1.19 -16.73 -16.56
C VAL A 353 0.85 -18.21 -16.58
N LYS A 354 1.59 -19.01 -17.37
CA LYS A 354 1.37 -20.46 -17.46
C LYS A 354 1.55 -21.14 -16.11
N ASP A 355 2.58 -20.76 -15.35
CA ASP A 355 2.81 -21.34 -14.04
C ASP A 355 1.70 -20.98 -13.04
N LEU A 356 1.24 -19.73 -13.02
CA LEU A 356 0.16 -19.32 -12.11
C LEU A 356 -1.15 -20.07 -12.42
N ILE A 357 -1.54 -20.16 -13.69
CA ILE A 357 -2.71 -20.94 -14.12
C ILE A 357 -2.54 -22.42 -13.74
N SER A 358 -1.37 -23.01 -13.98
CA SER A 358 -1.08 -24.39 -13.61
C SER A 358 -1.17 -24.63 -12.10
N ASN A 359 -0.74 -23.68 -11.26
CA ASN A 359 -0.89 -23.75 -9.81
C ASN A 359 -2.37 -23.79 -9.40
N LEU A 360 -3.20 -22.91 -9.97
CA LEU A 360 -4.63 -22.86 -9.71
C LEU A 360 -5.34 -24.16 -10.12
N GLU A 361 -4.97 -24.74 -11.28
CA GLU A 361 -5.47 -26.04 -11.73
C GLU A 361 -5.08 -27.18 -10.78
N ARG A 362 -3.82 -27.21 -10.32
CA ARG A 362 -3.35 -28.19 -9.34
C ARG A 362 -4.11 -28.11 -8.02
N ILE A 363 -4.39 -26.89 -7.54
CA ILE A 363 -5.22 -26.66 -6.34
C ILE A 363 -6.64 -27.21 -6.57
N MET A 364 -7.29 -26.83 -7.67
CA MET A 364 -8.62 -27.30 -8.05
C MET A 364 -8.71 -28.84 -8.09
N ASN A 365 -7.67 -29.51 -8.60
CA ASN A 365 -7.62 -30.96 -8.71
C ASN A 365 -7.60 -31.69 -7.35
N ARG A 366 -7.04 -31.06 -6.31
CA ARG A 366 -7.00 -31.61 -4.95
C ARG A 366 -8.27 -31.39 -4.15
N LEU A 367 -9.08 -30.40 -4.52
CA LEU A 367 -10.24 -30.03 -3.73
C LEU A 367 -11.45 -30.95 -3.98
N PRO A 368 -12.36 -31.11 -2.99
CA PRO A 368 -13.53 -31.97 -3.11
C PRO A 368 -14.45 -31.54 -4.25
N LYS A 369 -15.13 -32.51 -4.88
CA LYS A 369 -16.00 -32.24 -6.04
C LYS A 369 -17.15 -31.26 -5.72
N ASP A 370 -17.79 -31.44 -4.57
CA ASP A 370 -18.95 -30.66 -4.13
C ASP A 370 -18.57 -29.39 -3.35
N SER A 371 -17.34 -28.89 -3.54
CA SER A 371 -16.89 -27.61 -2.97
C SER A 371 -17.01 -26.49 -3.99
N ASP A 372 -17.17 -25.25 -3.50
CA ASP A 372 -17.10 -24.02 -4.28
C ASP A 372 -15.87 -23.21 -3.83
N PRO A 373 -14.63 -23.66 -4.10
CA PRO A 373 -13.46 -23.08 -3.46
C PRO A 373 -13.21 -21.65 -3.93
N ILE A 374 -12.75 -20.82 -3.01
CA ILE A 374 -12.29 -19.46 -3.32
C ILE A 374 -10.81 -19.33 -2.93
N ILE A 375 -9.98 -19.04 -3.91
CA ILE A 375 -8.56 -18.78 -3.73
C ILE A 375 -8.38 -17.28 -3.69
N THR A 376 -7.75 -16.78 -2.64
CA THR A 376 -7.56 -15.33 -2.45
C THR A 376 -6.09 -14.97 -2.64
N ILE A 377 -5.81 -14.10 -3.61
CA ILE A 377 -4.50 -13.52 -3.88
C ILE A 377 -4.55 -12.05 -3.47
N ILE A 378 -3.63 -11.63 -2.62
CA ILE A 378 -3.56 -10.24 -2.13
C ILE A 378 -2.12 -9.78 -2.17
N LEU A 379 -1.88 -8.60 -2.73
CA LEU A 379 -0.58 -7.95 -2.73
C LEU A 379 -0.74 -6.45 -2.94
N ASP A 380 0.32 -5.71 -2.61
CA ASP A 380 0.43 -4.30 -2.96
C ASP A 380 0.29 -4.13 -4.46
N GLY A 381 -0.45 -3.10 -4.86
CA GLY A 381 -0.76 -2.81 -6.25
C GLY A 381 0.33 -2.01 -6.96
N GLU A 382 1.31 -1.46 -6.24
CA GLU A 382 2.33 -0.58 -6.82
C GLU A 382 3.76 -1.16 -6.82
N ASN A 383 4.07 -2.03 -5.87
CA ASN A 383 5.47 -2.36 -5.52
C ASN A 383 6.10 -3.36 -6.50
N ALA A 384 5.41 -4.43 -6.87
CA ALA A 384 6.02 -5.51 -7.65
C ALA A 384 6.44 -5.05 -9.06
N TRP A 385 5.66 -4.16 -9.68
CA TRP A 385 5.76 -3.88 -11.12
C TRP A 385 7.03 -3.15 -11.53
N GLU A 386 7.68 -2.43 -10.62
CA GLU A 386 8.93 -1.75 -10.91
C GLU A 386 10.05 -2.73 -11.27
N TYR A 387 9.97 -3.98 -10.80
CA TYR A 387 10.94 -5.03 -11.13
C TYR A 387 10.53 -5.90 -12.32
N TYR A 388 9.33 -5.73 -12.86
CA TYR A 388 8.95 -6.36 -14.10
C TYR A 388 9.41 -5.51 -15.27
N ASN A 389 9.76 -6.16 -16.38
CA ASN A 389 9.92 -5.44 -17.63
C ASN A 389 8.59 -4.75 -18.01
N ASN A 390 8.67 -3.57 -18.60
CA ASN A 390 7.51 -2.82 -19.08
C ASN A 390 6.42 -2.63 -18.00
N ASN A 391 6.82 -2.34 -16.76
CA ASN A 391 5.94 -2.16 -15.60
C ASN A 391 4.88 -3.26 -15.41
N GLY A 392 5.26 -4.52 -15.66
CA GLY A 392 4.38 -5.68 -15.49
C GLY A 392 3.29 -5.83 -16.56
N PHE A 393 3.25 -4.98 -17.59
CA PHE A 393 2.20 -4.97 -18.61
C PHE A 393 2.00 -6.32 -19.30
N ASP A 394 3.07 -6.96 -19.72
CA ASP A 394 2.99 -8.22 -20.45
C ASP A 394 2.46 -9.35 -19.55
N PHE A 395 2.86 -9.38 -18.27
CA PHE A 395 2.38 -10.37 -17.31
C PHE A 395 0.91 -10.14 -16.95
N LEU A 396 0.52 -8.93 -16.56
CA LEU A 396 -0.84 -8.62 -16.15
C LEU A 396 -1.83 -8.78 -17.32
N SER A 397 -1.47 -8.32 -18.51
CA SER A 397 -2.29 -8.52 -19.72
C SER A 397 -2.47 -9.99 -20.04
N GLY A 398 -1.38 -10.77 -20.02
CA GLY A 398 -1.44 -12.22 -20.27
C GLY A 398 -2.23 -12.98 -19.21
N LEU A 399 -2.12 -12.59 -17.93
CA LEU A 399 -2.90 -13.15 -16.84
C LEU A 399 -4.39 -12.88 -17.02
N TYR A 400 -4.77 -11.63 -17.29
CA TYR A 400 -6.17 -11.27 -17.50
C TYR A 400 -6.76 -11.90 -18.75
N GLU A 401 -5.98 -12.01 -19.83
CA GLU A 401 -6.39 -12.75 -21.03
C GLU A 401 -6.65 -14.22 -20.70
N ALA A 402 -5.71 -14.89 -20.03
CA ALA A 402 -5.84 -16.30 -19.65
C ALA A 402 -7.06 -16.52 -18.74
N LEU A 403 -7.27 -15.67 -17.73
CA LEU A 403 -8.43 -15.76 -16.84
C LEU A 403 -9.75 -15.52 -17.58
N SER A 404 -9.80 -14.55 -18.49
CA SER A 404 -11.01 -14.23 -19.27
C SER A 404 -11.47 -15.38 -20.18
N GLN A 405 -10.54 -16.27 -20.57
CA GLN A 405 -10.79 -17.41 -21.45
C GLN A 405 -10.95 -18.73 -20.68
N HIS A 406 -10.67 -18.75 -19.37
CA HIS A 406 -10.65 -19.99 -18.60
C HIS A 406 -12.05 -20.40 -18.11
N SER A 407 -12.51 -21.60 -18.51
CA SER A 407 -13.87 -22.06 -18.22
C SER A 407 -14.12 -22.51 -16.78
N ARG A 408 -13.06 -22.80 -16.01
CA ARG A 408 -13.14 -23.39 -14.66
C ARG A 408 -12.46 -22.57 -13.56
N ILE A 409 -11.84 -21.45 -13.90
CA ILE A 409 -11.19 -20.53 -12.96
C ILE A 409 -11.93 -19.23 -13.15
N ILE A 410 -12.80 -18.91 -12.19
CA ILE A 410 -13.74 -17.81 -12.31
C ILE A 410 -13.25 -16.68 -11.41
N SER A 411 -12.74 -15.60 -12.01
CA SER A 411 -12.44 -14.39 -11.26
C SER A 411 -13.71 -13.83 -10.64
N THR A 412 -13.64 -13.35 -9.40
CA THR A 412 -14.79 -12.83 -8.64
C THR A 412 -14.33 -11.74 -7.69
N THR A 413 -15.25 -10.86 -7.31
CA THR A 413 -15.11 -10.03 -6.11
C THR A 413 -15.59 -10.80 -4.87
N PRO A 414 -15.18 -10.39 -3.65
CA PRO A 414 -15.69 -10.93 -2.40
C PRO A 414 -17.22 -10.85 -2.32
N SER A 415 -17.81 -9.68 -2.64
CA SER A 415 -19.25 -9.49 -2.56
C SER A 415 -20.01 -10.40 -3.53
N GLU A 416 -19.54 -10.54 -4.78
CA GLU A 416 -20.16 -11.44 -5.75
C GLU A 416 -20.12 -12.90 -5.29
N TYR A 417 -18.97 -13.36 -4.80
CA TYR A 417 -18.84 -14.72 -4.28
C TYR A 417 -19.79 -14.99 -3.12
N LEU A 418 -19.95 -14.03 -2.20
CA LEU A 418 -20.82 -14.17 -1.03
C LEU A 418 -22.31 -14.28 -1.38
N THR A 419 -22.76 -13.80 -2.54
CA THR A 419 -24.15 -13.99 -2.99
C THR A 419 -24.48 -15.45 -3.32
N GLN A 420 -23.49 -16.26 -3.67
CA GLN A 420 -23.62 -17.64 -4.11
C GLN A 420 -22.97 -18.67 -3.16
N ALA A 421 -22.29 -18.19 -2.11
CA ALA A 421 -21.58 -19.03 -1.16
C ALA A 421 -22.53 -19.97 -0.40
N ARG A 422 -22.35 -21.28 -0.62
CA ARG A 422 -23.17 -22.34 0.01
C ARG A 422 -22.67 -22.73 1.40
N GLN A 423 -21.36 -22.70 1.59
CA GLN A 423 -20.71 -23.13 2.82
C GLN A 423 -20.50 -21.94 3.76
N LYS A 424 -20.82 -22.14 5.04
CA LYS A 424 -20.69 -21.13 6.09
C LYS A 424 -19.88 -21.67 7.27
N SER A 425 -18.60 -21.97 7.02
CA SER A 425 -17.68 -22.41 8.08
C SER A 425 -17.50 -21.29 9.09
N ILE A 426 -17.60 -21.62 10.38
CA ILE A 426 -17.61 -20.62 11.46
C ILE A 426 -16.24 -20.59 12.16
N LEU A 427 -15.70 -19.39 12.38
CA LEU A 427 -14.62 -19.13 13.33
C LEU A 427 -15.19 -18.46 14.58
N ASN A 428 -15.00 -19.09 15.74
CA ASN A 428 -15.43 -18.55 17.04
C ASN A 428 -14.36 -17.67 17.71
N GLY A 429 -13.17 -17.62 17.12
CA GLY A 429 -12.03 -16.87 17.62
C GLY A 429 -10.99 -16.74 16.51
N LEU A 430 -10.09 -15.78 16.66
CA LEU A 430 -9.03 -15.50 15.72
C LEU A 430 -7.78 -15.12 16.49
N LYS A 431 -6.67 -15.82 16.21
CA LYS A 431 -5.35 -15.49 16.75
C LYS A 431 -4.90 -14.14 16.21
N PRO A 432 -4.21 -13.32 17.03
CA PRO A 432 -3.66 -12.08 16.53
C PRO A 432 -2.50 -12.35 15.57
N GLY A 433 -2.39 -11.55 14.51
CA GLY A 433 -1.28 -11.63 13.56
C GLY A 433 -1.50 -10.75 12.33
N SER A 434 -0.49 -10.69 11.46
CA SER A 434 -0.51 -9.97 10.19
C SER A 434 -0.27 -10.92 9.01
N TRP A 435 -0.33 -10.40 7.78
CA TRP A 435 0.08 -11.16 6.60
C TRP A 435 1.59 -11.45 6.52
N ILE A 436 2.39 -10.85 7.40
CA ILE A 436 3.83 -11.09 7.52
C ILE A 436 4.07 -12.09 8.66
N TYR A 437 4.20 -13.35 8.26
CA TYR A 437 4.49 -14.48 9.14
C TYR A 437 3.50 -14.68 10.30
N GLY A 438 2.27 -14.14 10.22
CA GLY A 438 1.29 -14.24 11.28
C GLY A 438 1.69 -13.50 12.56
N SER A 439 2.54 -12.47 12.48
CA SER A 439 3.10 -11.76 13.63
C SER A 439 3.04 -10.24 13.47
N PHE A 440 3.35 -9.48 14.54
CA PHE A 440 3.47 -8.02 14.48
C PHE A 440 4.93 -7.52 14.56
N ASN A 441 5.93 -8.40 14.43
CA ASN A 441 7.34 -8.07 14.68
C ASN A 441 7.87 -6.93 13.77
N THR A 442 7.24 -6.74 12.61
CA THR A 442 7.53 -5.64 11.69
C THR A 442 7.26 -4.26 12.31
N TRP A 443 6.38 -4.13 13.31
CA TRP A 443 5.98 -2.82 13.89
C TRP A 443 6.18 -2.70 15.40
N ILE A 444 6.55 -3.77 16.09
CA ILE A 444 6.80 -3.80 17.54
C ILE A 444 7.80 -4.91 17.87
N GLY A 445 8.60 -4.76 18.92
CA GLY A 445 9.56 -5.78 19.35
C GLY A 445 11.02 -5.36 19.29
N HIS A 446 11.40 -4.59 18.27
CA HIS A 446 12.74 -4.02 18.14
C HIS A 446 12.89 -2.75 19.00
N GLU A 447 14.09 -2.44 19.50
CA GLU A 447 14.34 -1.31 20.41
C GLU A 447 13.80 0.02 19.86
N GLU A 448 14.12 0.37 18.61
CA GLU A 448 13.64 1.59 17.95
C GLU A 448 12.12 1.62 17.76
N LYS A 449 11.50 0.46 17.47
CA LYS A 449 10.05 0.38 17.30
C LYS A 449 9.34 0.55 18.64
N ASN A 450 9.88 -0.07 19.69
CA ASN A 450 9.38 0.06 21.05
C ASN A 450 9.56 1.49 21.57
N TRP A 451 10.69 2.12 21.28
CA TRP A 451 10.90 3.54 21.54
C TRP A 451 9.84 4.40 20.86
N ALA A 452 9.52 4.16 19.59
CA ALA A 452 8.49 4.92 18.87
C ALA A 452 7.11 4.77 19.52
N TRP A 453 6.73 3.55 19.92
CA TRP A 453 5.50 3.31 20.69
C TRP A 453 5.49 4.06 22.03
N ASP A 454 6.62 4.07 22.74
CA ASP A 454 6.76 4.82 23.99
C ASP A 454 6.64 6.34 23.75
N GLN A 455 7.20 6.87 22.66
CA GLN A 455 7.04 8.29 22.30
C GLN A 455 5.58 8.63 21.99
N LEU A 456 4.92 7.81 21.18
CA LEU A 456 3.50 7.97 20.84
C LEU A 456 2.62 7.93 22.11
N PHE A 457 2.88 6.98 23.02
CA PHE A 457 2.18 6.89 24.30
C PHE A 457 2.33 8.17 25.13
N LEU A 458 3.55 8.69 25.29
CA LEU A 458 3.81 9.88 26.10
C LEU A 458 3.07 11.11 25.55
N VAL A 459 3.01 11.26 24.23
CA VAL A 459 2.29 12.34 23.57
C VAL A 459 0.78 12.16 23.71
N ARG A 460 0.26 10.95 23.44
CA ARG A 460 -1.18 10.66 23.57
C ARG A 460 -1.68 10.90 24.98
N LYS A 461 -0.93 10.46 26.00
CA LYS A 461 -1.27 10.69 27.40
C LYS A 461 -1.42 12.17 27.75
N ARG A 462 -0.51 13.01 27.26
CA ARG A 462 -0.59 14.47 27.48
C ARG A 462 -1.75 15.10 26.74
N LEU A 463 -2.02 14.62 25.53
CA LEU A 463 -3.19 15.04 24.77
C LEU A 463 -4.48 14.71 25.55
N ASP A 464 -4.60 13.53 26.16
CA ASP A 464 -5.77 13.18 26.99
C ASP A 464 -5.96 14.12 28.18
N GLU A 465 -4.89 14.47 28.87
CA GLU A 465 -4.90 15.40 30.02
C GLU A 465 -5.41 16.79 29.60
N LYS A 466 -5.10 17.20 28.37
CA LYS A 466 -5.47 18.48 27.77
C LYS A 466 -6.73 18.44 26.91
N GLU A 467 -7.27 17.27 26.61
CA GLU A 467 -8.32 17.11 25.61
C GLU A 467 -9.61 17.87 25.98
N LYS A 468 -9.89 18.02 27.28
CA LYS A 468 -11.03 18.78 27.80
C LYS A 468 -10.92 20.29 27.56
N GLU A 469 -9.70 20.80 27.41
CA GLU A 469 -9.41 22.20 27.09
C GLU A 469 -9.56 22.48 25.57
N LEU A 470 -9.55 21.43 24.75
CA LEU A 470 -9.71 21.52 23.29
C LEU A 470 -11.19 21.45 22.90
N ASN A 471 -11.62 22.33 22.00
CA ASN A 471 -12.98 22.34 21.48
C ASN A 471 -13.02 22.59 19.96
N GLY A 472 -14.17 22.27 19.36
CA GLY A 472 -14.46 22.56 17.96
C GLY A 472 -13.45 21.98 16.96
N GLU A 473 -13.14 22.78 15.95
CA GLU A 473 -12.24 22.45 14.83
C GLU A 473 -10.82 22.14 15.30
N ARG A 474 -10.28 22.93 16.25
CA ARG A 474 -8.93 22.74 16.79
C ARG A 474 -8.73 21.34 17.38
N LYS A 475 -9.73 20.81 18.11
CA LYS A 475 -9.68 19.44 18.63
C LYS A 475 -9.59 18.41 17.51
N GLN A 476 -10.38 18.58 16.45
CA GLN A 476 -10.40 17.67 15.31
C GLN A 476 -9.09 17.70 14.54
N GLU A 477 -8.48 18.87 14.36
CA GLU A 477 -7.18 19.01 13.72
C GLU A 477 -6.08 18.26 14.49
N ILE A 478 -5.99 18.47 15.81
CA ILE A 478 -4.98 17.82 16.65
C ILE A 478 -5.16 16.30 16.66
N LEU A 479 -6.39 15.81 16.82
CA LEU A 479 -6.69 14.37 16.74
C LEU A 479 -6.37 13.81 15.35
N ASN A 480 -6.60 14.57 14.28
CA ASN A 480 -6.24 14.12 12.94
C ASN A 480 -4.72 14.00 12.73
N ILE A 481 -3.91 14.84 13.39
CA ILE A 481 -2.44 14.70 13.40
C ILE A 481 -2.02 13.48 14.23
N LEU A 482 -2.67 13.24 15.37
CA LEU A 482 -2.46 12.01 16.14
C LEU A 482 -2.73 10.76 15.29
N TYR A 483 -3.87 10.70 14.60
CA TYR A 483 -4.20 9.54 13.76
C TYR A 483 -3.20 9.33 12.63
N GLN A 484 -2.59 10.40 12.10
CA GLN A 484 -1.45 10.29 11.19
C GLN A 484 -0.24 9.66 11.88
N ALA A 485 0.11 10.08 13.10
CA ALA A 485 1.24 9.55 13.86
C ALA A 485 1.09 8.06 14.24
N GLU A 486 -0.14 7.55 14.27
CA GLU A 486 -0.45 6.13 14.51
C GLU A 486 -0.22 5.23 13.28
N GLY A 487 0.04 5.80 12.10
CA GLY A 487 0.22 5.04 10.87
C GLY A 487 1.38 4.04 10.94
N SER A 488 1.19 2.85 10.36
CA SER A 488 2.15 1.75 10.46
C SER A 488 3.51 2.06 9.83
N ASP A 489 3.54 2.94 8.83
CA ASP A 489 4.72 3.29 8.05
C ASP A 489 5.84 3.87 8.91
N TRP A 490 5.49 4.63 9.96
CA TRP A 490 6.47 5.22 10.88
C TRP A 490 7.22 4.17 11.69
N PHE A 491 6.62 2.99 11.89
CA PHE A 491 7.21 1.89 12.64
C PHE A 491 7.93 0.88 11.74
N TRP A 492 7.46 0.72 10.51
CA TRP A 492 8.01 -0.23 9.54
C TRP A 492 9.51 -0.03 9.31
N TRP A 493 9.93 1.22 9.09
CA TRP A 493 11.31 1.57 8.72
C TRP A 493 12.27 1.68 9.91
N LEU A 494 11.76 1.62 11.14
CA LEU A 494 12.59 1.70 12.35
C LEU A 494 13.23 0.34 12.67
N GLY A 495 14.43 0.35 13.24
CA GLY A 495 15.18 -0.88 13.51
C GLY A 495 16.06 -1.36 12.36
N SER A 496 16.84 -2.40 12.60
CA SER A 496 17.82 -2.95 11.65
C SER A 496 17.24 -3.98 10.69
N ASP A 497 16.02 -4.45 10.97
CA ASP A 497 15.33 -5.53 10.26
C ASP A 497 14.66 -5.07 8.96
N ASN A 498 14.45 -3.76 8.77
CA ASN A 498 13.95 -3.16 7.52
C ASN A 498 14.88 -2.00 7.06
N PRO A 499 15.98 -2.30 6.35
CA PRO A 499 16.91 -1.27 5.90
C PRO A 499 16.29 -0.37 4.82
N SER A 500 16.47 0.94 4.95
CA SER A 500 16.07 1.93 3.94
C SER A 500 16.99 3.14 3.97
N LEU A 501 17.31 3.69 2.79
CA LEU A 501 18.05 4.94 2.64
C LEU A 501 17.26 6.16 3.16
N GLN A 502 15.94 6.04 3.26
CA GLN A 502 15.03 7.10 3.71
C GLN A 502 14.58 6.92 5.17
N LYS A 503 15.14 5.96 5.91
CA LYS A 503 14.77 5.66 7.30
C LYS A 503 14.75 6.91 8.19
N GLU A 504 15.75 7.78 8.05
CA GLU A 504 15.84 9.01 8.84
C GLU A 504 14.78 10.05 8.43
N ASP A 505 14.33 10.08 7.17
CA ASP A 505 13.24 10.95 6.72
C ASP A 505 11.91 10.53 7.38
N PHE A 506 11.62 9.22 7.40
CA PHE A 506 10.45 8.67 8.10
C PHE A 506 10.49 8.95 9.61
N ARG A 507 11.65 8.76 10.25
CA ARG A 507 11.84 9.07 11.67
C ARG A 507 11.61 10.56 11.97
N LYS A 508 12.19 11.46 11.16
CA LYS A 508 12.00 12.92 11.29
C LYS A 508 10.53 13.31 11.13
N GLN A 509 9.83 12.70 10.18
CA GLN A 509 8.42 12.96 9.95
C GLN A 509 7.55 12.50 11.13
N PHE A 510 7.81 11.30 11.67
CA PHE A 510 7.14 10.81 12.88
C PHE A 510 7.34 11.76 14.07
N ILE A 511 8.58 12.16 14.36
CA ILE A 511 8.88 13.11 15.44
C ILE A 511 8.24 14.48 15.18
N PHE A 512 8.19 14.93 13.93
CA PHE A 512 7.52 16.16 13.56
C PHE A 512 6.02 16.11 13.88
N LEU A 513 5.33 15.01 13.58
CA LEU A 513 3.91 14.83 13.93
C LEU A 513 3.71 14.92 15.46
N LEU A 514 4.55 14.21 16.22
CA LEU A 514 4.49 14.21 17.68
C LEU A 514 4.74 15.60 18.30
N ARG A 515 5.75 16.32 17.80
CA ARG A 515 6.05 17.69 18.25
C ARG A 515 4.92 18.64 17.90
N THR A 516 4.34 18.52 16.70
CA THR A 516 3.20 19.34 16.27
C THR A 516 2.00 19.18 17.19
N ILE A 517 1.71 17.95 17.65
CA ILE A 517 0.65 17.70 18.63
C ILE A 517 0.96 18.41 19.95
N CYS A 518 2.18 18.27 20.47
CA CYS A 518 2.60 18.91 21.72
C CYS A 518 2.53 20.44 21.65
N ASP A 519 3.07 21.03 20.58
CA ASP A 519 3.03 22.48 20.34
C ASP A 519 1.57 22.97 20.28
N ALA A 520 0.69 22.22 19.61
CA ALA A 520 -0.72 22.56 19.48
C ALA A 520 -1.51 22.51 20.81
N ILE A 521 -1.06 21.73 21.79
CA ILE A 521 -1.63 21.70 23.16
C ILE A 521 -0.84 22.55 24.17
N GLY A 522 0.18 23.29 23.72
CA GLY A 522 1.01 24.15 24.57
C GLY A 522 1.95 23.39 25.52
N GLU A 523 2.25 22.13 25.22
CA GLU A 523 3.15 21.28 25.99
C GLU A 523 4.50 21.16 25.29
N LYS A 524 5.60 21.11 26.06
CA LYS A 524 6.92 20.82 25.49
C LYS A 524 7.00 19.34 25.16
N TYR A 525 7.36 18.94 23.95
CA TYR A 525 7.53 17.52 23.59
C TYR A 525 8.28 16.69 24.69
N PRO A 526 7.68 15.61 25.25
CA PRO A 526 8.24 14.86 26.38
C PRO A 526 9.55 14.15 26.06
N GLY A 527 9.80 13.91 24.78
CA GLY A 527 10.91 13.10 24.31
C GLY A 527 12.14 13.91 23.96
N GLU A 528 13.27 13.57 24.58
CA GLU A 528 14.55 13.23 23.93
C GLU A 528 15.50 12.68 25.03
N GLY A 529 16.29 11.63 24.81
CA GLY A 529 16.60 10.94 23.55
C GLY A 529 16.84 9.42 23.64
N LEU A 530 17.17 8.84 22.49
CA LEU A 530 18.00 7.65 22.33
C LEU A 530 19.43 8.20 22.09
N GLU A 531 20.19 8.68 23.09
CA GLU A 531 21.45 9.40 22.80
C GLU A 531 22.51 8.56 22.05
N CYS A 532 22.32 7.25 21.87
CA CYS A 532 23.38 6.31 21.49
C CYS A 532 23.01 5.20 20.49
N LEU A 533 21.94 5.29 19.70
CA LEU A 533 21.82 4.40 18.53
C LEU A 533 22.69 4.93 17.39
N ARG A 534 23.99 4.69 17.56
CA ARG A 534 25.03 4.77 16.55
C ARG A 534 24.49 4.18 15.25
N MET A 535 24.27 5.02 14.25
CA MET A 535 24.20 4.57 12.87
C MET A 535 25.17 5.43 12.07
N LYS A 536 26.41 4.91 12.03
CA LYS A 536 27.20 4.96 10.81
C LYS A 536 26.45 4.21 9.71
#